data_AF-A0A353HAI1-F1
#
_entry.id   AF-A0A353HAI1-F1
#
_cell.length_a   1.000
_cell.length_b   1.000
_cell.length_c   1.000
_cell.angle_alpha   90.00
_cell.angle_beta   90.00
_cell.angle_gamma   90.00
#
_symmetry.space_group_name_H-M   'P 1'
#
loop_
_entity.id
_entity.type
_entity.pdbx_description
1 polymer ?
#
loop_
_entity_poly.entity_id
_entity_poly.type
_entity_poly.pdbx_seq_one_letter_code
_entity_poly.pdbx_strand_id
1 'polypeptide(L)'
;MVACKGGSIKDIFHDGVLRIYSGTQPSDADQAVAGTLLLEITESAGAFAAGEFANGLEFGAAAAGAISKAAAETWQDTGISSGTAGWFRLCANPTDAGASSTTLPRIDGSIGSSGADLNMSSTTIVVGSTYTIDTFTLTMPEYYGA
;
A
#
# COMPACT_ATOMS: atom_id res chain seq x y z
N MET A 1 -18.55 -9.61 -12.70
CA MET A 1 -17.78 -9.63 -11.44
C MET A 1 -16.70 -10.69 -11.58
N VAL A 2 -15.51 -10.28 -12.02
CA VAL A 2 -14.35 -11.17 -12.04
C VAL A 2 -13.84 -11.19 -10.60
N ALA A 3 -14.25 -12.21 -9.83
CA ALA A 3 -13.55 -12.51 -8.60
C ALA A 3 -12.11 -12.88 -8.99
N CYS A 4 -11.12 -12.30 -8.30
CA CYS A 4 -9.71 -12.64 -8.44
C CYS A 4 -9.55 -14.17 -8.56
N LYS A 5 -9.02 -14.62 -9.69
CA LYS A 5 -8.97 -16.05 -10.03
C LYS A 5 -7.69 -16.67 -9.51
N GLY A 6 -7.43 -16.54 -8.21
CA GLY A 6 -6.26 -17.08 -7.51
C GLY A 6 -6.06 -16.47 -6.12
N GLY A 7 -5.36 -17.18 -5.24
CA GLY A 7 -5.02 -16.76 -3.87
C GLY A 7 -3.59 -16.23 -3.72
N SER A 8 -2.95 -15.85 -4.83
CA SER A 8 -1.60 -15.28 -4.79
C SER A 8 -1.64 -13.82 -4.30
N ILE A 9 -0.52 -13.30 -3.79
CA ILE A 9 -0.41 -11.87 -3.41
C ILE A 9 -0.78 -10.96 -4.59
N LYS A 10 -0.36 -11.33 -5.81
CA LYS A 10 -0.70 -10.58 -7.01
C LYS A 10 -2.21 -10.53 -7.23
N ASP A 11 -2.91 -11.66 -7.10
CA ASP A 11 -4.35 -11.73 -7.31
C ASP A 11 -5.13 -11.04 -6.18
N ILE A 12 -4.65 -11.14 -4.94
CA ILE A 12 -5.31 -10.57 -3.75
C ILE A 12 -5.28 -9.05 -3.78
N PHE A 13 -4.14 -8.46 -4.16
CA PHE A 13 -3.93 -7.01 -4.18
C PHE A 13 -4.01 -6.41 -5.59
N HIS A 14 -4.51 -7.16 -6.58
CA HIS A 14 -4.78 -6.66 -7.93
C HIS A 14 -5.73 -5.45 -7.84
N ASP A 15 -5.40 -4.40 -8.58
CA ASP A 15 -6.02 -3.07 -8.51
C ASP A 15 -6.13 -2.51 -7.08
N GLY A 16 -5.17 -2.79 -6.20
CA GLY A 16 -5.17 -2.33 -4.82
C GLY A 16 -4.85 -0.84 -4.68
N VAL A 17 -4.67 -0.40 -3.43
CA VAL A 17 -4.29 0.99 -3.10
C VAL A 17 -3.42 1.03 -1.86
N LEU A 18 -2.42 1.92 -1.84
CA LEU A 18 -1.52 2.09 -0.70
C LEU A 18 -1.81 3.43 -0.01
N ARG A 19 -2.27 3.38 1.24
CA ARG A 19 -2.62 4.56 2.03
C ARG A 19 -1.56 4.87 3.06
N ILE A 20 -1.13 6.13 3.13
CA ILE A 20 -0.12 6.58 4.09
C ILE A 20 -0.79 7.49 5.11
N TYR A 21 -0.50 7.22 6.38
CA TYR A 21 -1.12 7.87 7.52
C TYR A 21 -0.08 8.51 8.43
N SER A 22 -0.51 9.51 9.19
CA SER A 22 0.22 10.01 10.34
C SER A 22 0.13 9.08 11.55
N GLY A 23 0.98 9.32 12.54
CA GLY A 23 0.97 8.57 13.80
C GLY A 23 1.66 7.21 13.71
N THR A 24 1.35 6.32 14.65
CA THR A 24 1.98 5.00 14.75
C THR A 24 1.13 3.95 14.04
N GLN A 25 1.80 3.00 13.40
CA GLN A 25 1.18 1.79 12.87
C GLN A 25 0.31 1.10 13.94
N PRO A 26 -0.91 0.65 13.60
CA PRO A 26 -1.69 -0.23 14.47
C PRO A 26 -0.94 -1.53 14.83
N SER A 27 -1.37 -2.22 15.88
CA SER A 27 -0.74 -3.48 16.31
C SER A 27 -0.79 -4.58 15.25
N ASP A 28 -1.79 -4.53 14.39
CA ASP A 28 -2.06 -5.47 13.32
C ASP A 28 -3.00 -4.82 12.29
N ALA A 29 -3.06 -5.43 11.10
CA ALA A 29 -3.81 -4.90 9.96
C ALA A 29 -5.33 -5.03 10.11
N ASP A 30 -5.82 -5.84 11.07
CA ASP A 30 -7.25 -6.01 11.34
C ASP A 30 -7.82 -4.85 12.15
N GLN A 31 -6.98 -4.06 12.83
CA GLN A 31 -7.43 -2.89 13.57
C GLN A 31 -7.90 -1.76 12.65
N ALA A 32 -8.80 -0.93 13.20
CA ALA A 32 -9.19 0.32 12.59
C ALA A 32 -7.97 1.23 12.36
N VAL A 33 -8.03 2.00 11.28
CA VAL A 33 -7.01 2.99 10.93
C VAL A 33 -6.88 4.02 12.07
N ALA A 34 -5.63 4.35 12.41
CA ALA A 34 -5.29 5.43 13.32
C ALA A 34 -4.59 6.58 12.59
N GLY A 35 -4.77 7.81 13.08
CA GLY A 35 -4.14 9.00 12.50
C GLY A 35 -4.91 9.61 11.34
N THR A 36 -4.25 10.48 10.58
CA THR A 36 -4.80 11.24 9.46
C THR A 36 -4.28 10.66 8.15
N LEU A 37 -5.15 10.47 7.16
CA LEU A 37 -4.74 10.10 5.80
C LEU A 37 -3.95 11.26 5.17
N LEU A 38 -2.72 10.98 4.76
CA LEU A 38 -1.82 11.96 4.14
C LEU A 38 -1.68 11.74 2.64
N LEU A 39 -1.64 10.47 2.19
CA LEU A 39 -1.54 10.08 0.79
C LEU A 39 -2.41 8.84 0.50
N GLU A 40 -3.08 8.80 -0.65
CA GLU A 40 -3.73 7.64 -1.26
C GLU A 40 -3.02 7.31 -2.58
N ILE A 41 -1.97 6.50 -2.49
CA ILE A 41 -1.09 6.15 -3.61
C ILE A 41 -1.81 5.21 -4.58
N THR A 42 -1.90 5.64 -5.82
CA THR A 42 -2.52 4.93 -6.96
C THR A 42 -1.60 4.98 -8.17
N GLU A 43 -1.99 4.30 -9.27
CA GLU A 43 -1.30 4.48 -10.54
C GLU A 43 -1.49 5.92 -11.03
N SER A 44 -0.38 6.63 -11.23
CA SER A 44 -0.30 8.00 -11.74
C SER A 44 -1.12 9.04 -10.95
N ALA A 45 -1.42 8.80 -9.67
CA ALA A 45 -2.33 9.61 -8.85
C ALA A 45 -3.75 9.69 -9.43
N GLY A 46 -4.17 8.66 -10.17
CA GLY A 46 -5.55 8.53 -10.64
C GLY A 46 -6.53 8.28 -9.50
N ALA A 47 -7.80 8.63 -9.70
CA ALA A 47 -8.82 8.40 -8.69
C ALA A 47 -9.02 6.90 -8.44
N PHE A 48 -8.91 6.48 -7.18
CA PHE A 48 -9.25 5.13 -6.75
C PHE A 48 -10.76 4.99 -6.55
N ALA A 49 -11.34 3.92 -7.10
CA ALA A 49 -12.71 3.54 -6.83
C ALA A 49 -12.75 2.04 -6.50
N ALA A 50 -13.17 1.71 -5.28
CA ALA A 50 -13.20 0.34 -4.81
C ALA A 50 -14.07 -0.56 -5.72
N GLY A 51 -13.53 -1.71 -6.11
CA GLY A 51 -14.15 -2.67 -7.01
C GLY A 51 -14.00 -2.36 -8.50
N GLU A 52 -13.36 -1.23 -8.86
CA GLU A 52 -13.05 -0.86 -10.23
C GLU A 52 -11.58 -1.14 -10.55
N PHE A 53 -11.27 -1.33 -11.84
CA PHE A 53 -9.90 -1.62 -12.28
C PHE A 53 -9.04 -0.36 -12.49
N ALA A 54 -9.68 0.81 -12.60
CA ALA A 54 -8.99 2.02 -13.01
C ALA A 54 -8.05 2.53 -11.91
N ASN A 55 -6.80 2.76 -12.29
CA ASN A 55 -5.74 3.37 -11.46
C ASN A 55 -5.35 2.57 -10.20
N GLY A 56 -5.82 1.33 -10.08
CA GLY A 56 -5.37 0.43 -9.04
C GLY A 56 -3.90 0.05 -9.21
N LEU A 57 -3.30 -0.45 -8.14
CA LEU A 57 -1.88 -0.80 -8.11
C LEU A 57 -1.64 -2.24 -8.56
N GLU A 58 -0.68 -2.45 -9.47
CA GLU A 58 -0.31 -3.77 -9.95
C GLU A 58 1.07 -4.24 -9.46
N PHE A 59 1.13 -5.55 -9.21
CA PHE A 59 2.39 -6.24 -8.98
C PHE A 59 2.92 -6.87 -10.26
N GLY A 60 4.25 -6.91 -10.39
CA GLY A 60 4.95 -7.58 -11.49
C GLY A 60 4.88 -9.11 -11.41
N ALA A 61 5.86 -9.77 -12.02
CA ALA A 61 6.04 -11.21 -11.85
C ALA A 61 6.79 -11.49 -10.54
N ALA A 62 6.31 -12.47 -9.76
CA ALA A 62 7.04 -12.95 -8.59
C ALA A 62 8.25 -13.79 -9.01
N ALA A 63 9.37 -13.62 -8.32
CA ALA A 63 10.60 -14.38 -8.53
C ALA A 63 11.43 -14.42 -7.24
N ALA A 64 12.18 -15.51 -7.02
CA ALA A 64 13.12 -15.66 -5.89
C ALA A 64 12.54 -15.27 -4.51
N GLY A 65 11.29 -15.68 -4.24
CA GLY A 65 10.62 -15.39 -2.95
C GLY A 65 10.17 -13.94 -2.78
N ALA A 66 10.22 -13.12 -3.84
CA ALA A 66 9.80 -11.73 -3.79
C ALA A 66 8.79 -11.41 -4.90
N ILE A 67 7.96 -10.40 -4.66
CA ILE A 67 7.12 -9.78 -5.67
C ILE A 67 7.19 -8.26 -5.51
N SER A 68 7.46 -7.57 -6.61
CA SER A 68 7.61 -6.12 -6.62
C SER A 68 6.47 -5.44 -7.37
N LYS A 69 6.24 -4.16 -7.09
CA LYS A 69 5.44 -3.26 -7.93
C LYS A 69 5.76 -3.48 -9.42
N ALA A 70 4.74 -3.39 -10.28
CA ALA A 70 4.91 -3.45 -11.73
C ALA A 70 5.84 -2.32 -12.22
N ALA A 71 6.89 -2.69 -12.94
CA ALA A 71 7.94 -1.74 -13.36
C ALA A 71 7.46 -0.62 -14.28
N ALA A 72 6.32 -0.81 -14.96
CA ALA A 72 5.74 0.19 -15.86
C ALA A 72 4.85 1.21 -15.13
N GLU A 73 4.47 0.94 -13.87
CA GLU A 73 3.55 1.82 -13.15
C GLU A 73 4.28 2.93 -12.40
N THR A 74 3.63 4.08 -12.31
CA THR A 74 4.06 5.19 -11.46
C THR A 74 3.15 5.23 -10.25
N TRP A 75 3.53 4.59 -9.15
CA TRP A 75 2.80 4.67 -7.89
C TRP A 75 3.06 6.02 -7.24
N GLN A 76 2.04 6.86 -7.17
CA GLN A 76 2.16 8.20 -6.62
C GLN A 76 0.84 8.74 -6.08
N ASP A 77 0.93 9.82 -5.32
CA ASP A 77 -0.19 10.68 -4.97
C ASP A 77 0.27 12.13 -4.82
N THR A 78 -0.69 13.05 -4.82
CA THR A 78 -0.50 14.43 -4.41
C THR A 78 -1.03 14.61 -2.99
N GLY A 79 -0.20 15.15 -2.09
CA GLY A 79 -0.51 15.31 -0.67
C GLY A 79 -1.95 15.75 -0.40
N ILE A 80 -2.71 14.90 0.28
CA ILE A 80 -4.12 15.13 0.66
C ILE A 80 -4.18 16.03 1.90
N SER A 81 -3.26 15.79 2.84
CA SER A 81 -3.13 16.56 4.08
C SER A 81 -1.67 16.71 4.46
N SER A 82 -1.33 17.85 5.06
CA SER A 82 0.02 18.09 5.56
C SER A 82 0.23 17.40 6.91
N GLY A 83 1.38 16.77 7.10
CA GLY A 83 1.72 16.05 8.33
C GLY A 83 3.01 15.25 8.22
N THR A 84 3.28 14.44 9.23
CA THR A 84 4.42 13.51 9.21
C THR A 84 3.91 12.10 8.95
N ALA A 85 4.32 11.49 7.85
CA ALA A 85 4.05 10.09 7.53
C ALA A 85 4.71 9.18 8.55
N GLY A 86 3.94 8.28 9.14
CA GLY A 86 4.42 7.37 10.18
C GLY A 86 4.16 5.89 9.89
N TRP A 87 3.15 5.57 9.07
CA TRP A 87 2.88 4.20 8.65
C TRP A 87 2.04 4.16 7.36
N PHE A 88 2.02 3.01 6.70
CA PHE A 88 1.16 2.75 5.54
C PHE A 88 0.29 1.52 5.73
N ARG A 89 -0.79 1.45 4.95
CA ARG A 89 -1.62 0.27 4.73
C ARG A 89 -1.81 0.03 3.24
N LEU A 90 -1.40 -1.14 2.76
CA LEU A 90 -1.79 -1.66 1.46
C LEU A 90 -3.16 -2.33 1.62
N CYS A 91 -4.16 -1.87 0.88
CA CYS A 91 -5.51 -2.43 0.83
C CYS A 91 -5.73 -3.13 -0.51
N ALA A 92 -6.43 -4.26 -0.50
CA ALA A 92 -7.01 -4.83 -1.71
C ALA A 92 -8.15 -3.95 -2.27
N ASN A 93 -8.62 -4.26 -3.47
CA ASN A 93 -9.64 -3.48 -4.18
C ASN A 93 -11.08 -3.48 -3.57
N PRO A 94 -11.53 -4.44 -2.74
CA PRO A 94 -12.86 -4.33 -2.12
C PRO A 94 -13.02 -3.08 -1.25
N THR A 95 -14.27 -2.64 -1.05
CA THR A 95 -14.57 -1.46 -0.21
C THR A 95 -13.98 -1.62 1.20
N ASP A 96 -13.10 -0.69 1.54
CA ASP A 96 -12.44 -0.62 2.84
C ASP A 96 -12.67 0.77 3.46
N ALA A 97 -13.52 0.83 4.50
CA ALA A 97 -13.85 2.07 5.20
C ALA A 97 -12.85 2.42 6.33
N GLY A 98 -11.74 1.68 6.46
CA GLY A 98 -10.74 1.87 7.52
C GLY A 98 -11.19 1.41 8.91
N ALA A 99 -12.34 0.75 9.04
CA ALA A 99 -12.78 0.14 10.29
C ALA A 99 -12.03 -1.17 10.56
N SER A 100 -12.18 -1.71 11.79
CA SER A 100 -11.65 -3.03 12.11
C SER A 100 -12.28 -4.10 11.22
N SER A 101 -11.48 -5.03 10.70
CA SER A 101 -11.94 -6.09 9.80
C SER A 101 -10.98 -7.26 9.85
N THR A 102 -11.51 -8.48 9.91
CA THR A 102 -10.73 -9.73 9.87
C THR A 102 -10.82 -10.44 8.51
N THR A 103 -11.48 -9.81 7.53
CA THR A 103 -11.75 -10.41 6.21
C THR A 103 -11.14 -9.62 5.06
N LEU A 104 -10.84 -8.34 5.26
CA LEU A 104 -10.23 -7.49 4.24
C LEU A 104 -8.72 -7.74 4.18
N PRO A 105 -8.15 -8.10 3.02
CA PRO A 105 -6.71 -8.25 2.89
C PRO A 105 -6.02 -6.89 3.03
N ARG A 106 -5.15 -6.80 4.04
CA ARG A 106 -4.38 -5.60 4.35
C ARG A 106 -2.95 -5.96 4.73
N ILE A 107 -2.00 -5.10 4.38
CA ILE A 107 -0.61 -5.18 4.88
C ILE A 107 -0.24 -3.81 5.43
N ASP A 108 0.21 -3.78 6.67
CA ASP A 108 0.69 -2.56 7.32
C ASP A 108 2.21 -2.56 7.40
N GLY A 109 2.79 -1.37 7.35
CA GLY A 109 4.21 -1.18 7.60
C GLY A 109 4.53 0.20 8.14
N SER A 110 5.64 0.29 8.85
CA SER A 110 6.19 1.52 9.40
C SER A 110 6.78 2.42 8.32
N ILE A 111 6.75 3.73 8.55
CA ILE A 111 7.42 4.72 7.69
C ILE A 111 8.46 5.47 8.52
N GLY A 112 9.63 5.68 7.92
CA GLY A 112 10.70 6.47 8.51
C GLY A 112 11.73 6.90 7.48
N SER A 113 12.79 7.55 7.92
CA SER A 113 13.92 7.90 7.03
C SER A 113 14.96 6.79 6.90
N SER A 114 14.92 5.81 7.79
CA SER A 114 15.79 4.63 7.79
C SER A 114 15.24 3.56 8.71
N GLY A 115 15.49 2.28 8.41
CA GLY A 115 15.15 1.16 9.28
C GLY A 115 13.65 0.90 9.45
N ALA A 116 12.81 1.54 8.63
CA ALA A 116 11.38 1.29 8.54
C ALA A 116 11.06 0.39 7.34
N ASP A 117 9.83 -0.10 7.25
CA ASP A 117 9.37 -0.92 6.13
C ASP A 117 9.32 -0.10 4.83
N LEU A 118 8.88 1.16 4.92
CA LEU A 118 8.98 2.14 3.83
C LEU A 118 9.88 3.30 4.27
N ASN A 119 11.00 3.48 3.56
CA ASN A 119 11.96 4.52 3.86
C ASN A 119 11.79 5.72 2.90
N MET A 120 11.60 6.91 3.45
CA MET A 120 11.45 8.16 2.71
C MET A 120 12.61 9.12 2.98
N SER A 121 13.06 9.85 1.96
CA SER A 121 14.07 10.91 2.13
C SER A 121 13.61 12.02 3.10
N SER A 122 12.31 12.27 3.15
CA SER A 122 11.63 13.08 4.16
C SER A 122 10.25 12.49 4.43
N THR A 123 9.87 12.39 5.70
CA THR A 123 8.53 11.95 6.11
C THR A 123 7.52 13.10 6.16
N THR A 124 7.96 14.34 5.88
CA THR A 124 7.06 15.50 5.84
C THR A 124 6.23 15.50 4.56
N ILE A 125 4.93 15.33 4.73
CA ILE A 125 3.93 15.47 3.68
C ILE A 125 3.38 16.89 3.71
N VAL A 126 3.28 17.49 2.53
CA VAL A 126 2.71 18.81 2.30
C VAL A 126 1.60 18.66 1.28
N VAL A 127 0.44 19.23 1.59
CA VAL A 127 -0.71 19.25 0.69
C VAL A 127 -0.31 19.80 -0.69
N GLY A 128 -0.78 19.16 -1.77
CA GLY A 128 -0.50 19.60 -3.13
C GLY A 128 0.89 19.24 -3.69
N SER A 129 1.78 18.66 -2.89
CA SER A 129 3.08 18.16 -3.38
C SER A 129 2.97 16.71 -3.82
N THR A 130 3.67 16.32 -4.89
CA THR A 130 3.68 14.93 -5.38
C THR A 130 4.69 14.08 -4.63
N TYR A 131 4.28 12.86 -4.28
CA TYR A 131 5.11 11.84 -3.64
C TYR A 131 5.02 10.54 -4.43
N THR A 132 6.17 9.91 -4.69
CA THR A 132 6.26 8.67 -5.45
C THR A 132 6.73 7.51 -4.58
N ILE A 133 6.26 6.30 -4.91
CA ILE A 133 6.81 5.05 -4.42
C ILE A 133 7.66 4.45 -5.55
N ASP A 134 8.96 4.69 -5.47
CA ASP A 134 9.91 4.28 -6.50
C ASP A 134 10.16 2.76 -6.47
N THR A 135 10.23 2.19 -5.26
CA THR A 135 10.41 0.76 -5.03
C THR A 135 9.40 0.26 -4.00
N PHE A 136 8.71 -0.84 -4.31
CA PHE A 136 7.89 -1.59 -3.36
C PHE A 136 8.08 -3.07 -3.64
N THR A 137 8.54 -3.83 -2.64
CA THR A 137 8.78 -5.26 -2.76
C THR A 137 8.29 -5.97 -1.52
N LEU A 138 7.44 -6.97 -1.71
CA LEU A 138 7.04 -7.89 -0.67
C LEU A 138 7.92 -9.14 -0.79
N THR A 139 8.67 -9.44 0.26
CA THR A 139 9.49 -10.65 0.36
C THR A 139 8.78 -11.67 1.24
N MET A 140 8.56 -12.87 0.70
CA MET A 140 8.22 -14.03 1.51
C MET A 140 9.53 -14.76 1.86
N PRO A 141 9.88 -14.86 3.15
CA PRO A 141 11.07 -15.61 3.54
C PRO A 141 10.94 -17.07 3.08
N GLU A 142 12.04 -17.64 2.60
CA GLU A 142 12.09 -19.05 2.29
C GLU A 142 11.92 -19.88 3.57
N TYR A 143 11.21 -21.00 3.46
CA TYR A 143 11.11 -21.96 4.55
C TYR A 143 12.49 -22.60 4.80
N TYR A 144 13.05 -22.40 5.99
CA TYR A 144 14.29 -23.04 6.43
C TYR A 144 14.02 -24.52 6.77
N GLY A 145 14.10 -25.39 5.77
CA GLY A 145 13.96 -26.83 5.95
C GLY A 145 14.45 -27.66 4.77
N ALA A 146 15.63 -27.30 4.26
CA ALA A 146 16.49 -28.18 3.47
C ALA A 146 17.65 -28.68 4.35
#